data_AF-A0A2R9SZ82-F1
#
_entry.id   AF-A0A2R9SZ82-F1
#
_cell.length_a   1.000
_cell.length_b   1.000
_cell.length_c   1.000
_cell.angle_alpha   90.00
_cell.angle_beta   90.00
_cell.angle_gamma   90.00
#
_symmetry.space_group_name_H-M   'P 1'
#
loop_
_entity.id
_entity.type
_entity.pdbx_description
1 polymer ?
#
loop_
_entity_poly.entity_id
_entity_poly.type
_entity_poly.pdbx_seq_one_letter_code
_entity_poly.pdbx_strand_id
1 'polypeptide(L)'
;MPVYNKLIRDLIPQVIEVTGKEFRTRILDEEEYKKELIIKLKEESEEYFAAPSPKESLEELADMLEVIRALAVVHGANMGRA
;
A
#
# COMPACT_ATOMS: atom_id res chain seq x y z
N MET A 1 12.21 -11.58 15.77
CA MET A 1 12.27 -11.06 14.39
C MET A 1 11.19 -10.00 14.25
N PRO A 2 11.45 -8.86 13.59
CA PRO A 2 10.40 -7.87 13.33
C PRO A 2 9.33 -8.48 12.42
N VAL A 3 8.06 -8.22 12.75
CA VAL A 3 6.91 -8.60 11.94
C VAL A 3 6.45 -7.34 11.21
N TYR A 4 6.42 -7.39 9.88
CA TYR A 4 5.95 -6.29 9.04
C TYR A 4 4.54 -6.63 8.54
N ASN A 5 3.54 -6.04 9.17
CA ASN A 5 2.15 -6.15 8.72
C ASN A 5 1.89 -5.06 7.69
N LYS A 6 2.29 -5.32 6.44
CA LYS A 6 2.06 -4.38 5.33
C LYS A 6 0.84 -4.81 4.53
N LEU A 7 -0.01 -3.85 4.17
CA LEU A 7 -1.02 -4.06 3.13
C LEU A 7 -0.31 -4.27 1.80
N ILE A 8 -0.56 -5.40 1.15
CA ILE A 8 -0.02 -5.75 -0.15
C ILE A 8 -1.17 -5.82 -1.15
N ARG A 9 -1.09 -5.04 -2.23
CA ARG A 9 -2.11 -4.98 -3.30
C ARG A 9 -1.66 -5.56 -4.64
N ASP A 10 -0.35 -5.77 -4.79
CA ASP A 10 0.29 -6.24 -6.01
C ASP A 10 0.77 -7.70 -5.90
N LEU A 11 1.39 -8.18 -6.99
CA LEU A 11 2.08 -9.47 -7.10
C LEU A 11 3.34 -9.60 -6.22
N ILE A 12 3.53 -8.71 -5.24
CA ILE A 12 4.63 -8.74 -4.28
C ILE A 12 4.81 -10.11 -3.60
N PRO A 13 3.77 -10.88 -3.24
CA PRO A 13 3.96 -12.21 -2.66
C PRO A 13 4.79 -13.12 -3.58
N GLN A 14 4.55 -13.06 -4.89
CA GLN A 14 5.28 -13.86 -5.89
C GLN A 14 6.73 -13.37 -6.04
N VAL A 15 6.97 -12.07 -5.90
CA VAL A 15 8.32 -11.51 -5.87
C VAL A 15 9.08 -11.99 -4.62
N ILE A 16 8.41 -12.04 -3.46
CA ILE A 16 9.01 -12.50 -2.20
C ILE A 16 9.32 -14.00 -2.26
N GLU A 17 8.44 -14.82 -2.86
CA GLU A 17 8.69 -16.25 -3.08
C GLU A 17 10.00 -16.49 -3.85
N VAL A 18 10.27 -15.69 -4.89
CA VAL A 18 11.50 -15.78 -5.68
C VAL A 18 12.76 -15.45 -4.86
N THR A 19 12.62 -14.64 -3.80
CA THR A 19 13.75 -14.31 -2.90
C THR A 19 14.04 -15.37 -1.83
N GLY A 20 13.21 -16.43 -1.74
CA GLY A 20 13.36 -17.50 -0.74
C GLY A 20 13.01 -17.08 0.69
N LYS A 21 12.33 -15.94 0.86
CA LYS A 21 11.88 -15.45 2.17
C LYS A 21 10.52 -16.04 2.52
N GLU A 22 10.37 -16.49 3.77
CA GLU A 22 9.08 -16.94 4.29
C GLU A 22 8.17 -15.74 4.61
N PHE A 23 6.90 -15.83 4.20
CA PHE A 23 5.86 -14.89 4.58
C PHE A 23 4.54 -15.61 4.80
N ARG A 24 3.60 -14.93 5.46
CA ARG A 24 2.21 -15.38 5.59
C ARG A 24 1.30 -14.28 5.09
N THR A 25 0.36 -14.62 4.21
CA THR A 25 -0.68 -13.71 3.73
C THR A 25 -2.04 -14.25 4.13
N ARG A 26 -3.01 -13.33 4.26
CA ARG A 26 -4.43 -13.64 4.28
C ARG A 26 -5.16 -12.59 3.47
N ILE A 27 -6.36 -12.93 3.00
CA ILE A 27 -7.26 -11.95 2.42
C ILE A 27 -7.98 -11.21 3.56
N LEU A 28 -8.09 -9.90 3.42
CA LEU A 28 -8.78 -9.03 4.37
C LEU A 28 -10.27 -8.95 4.01
N ASP A 29 -11.14 -8.80 5.00
CA ASP A 29 -12.51 -8.36 4.75
C ASP A 29 -12.58 -6.86 4.40
N GLU A 30 -13.75 -6.34 4.04
CA GLU A 30 -13.92 -4.95 3.61
C GLU A 30 -13.55 -3.93 4.72
N GLU A 31 -13.90 -4.21 5.97
CA GLU A 31 -13.65 -3.30 7.09
C GLU A 31 -12.18 -3.29 7.49
N GLU A 32 -11.55 -4.46 7.48
CA GLU A 32 -10.11 -4.61 7.67
C GLU A 32 -9.33 -3.96 6.52
N TYR A 33 -9.75 -4.18 5.28
CA TYR A 33 -9.12 -3.58 4.10
C TYR A 33 -9.16 -2.05 4.17
N LYS A 34 -10.30 -1.47 4.55
CA LYS A 34 -10.43 -0.02 4.74
C LYS A 34 -9.47 0.50 5.81
N LYS A 35 -9.36 -0.18 6.95
CA LYS A 35 -8.43 0.19 8.02
C LYS A 35 -6.98 0.13 7.56
N GLU A 36 -6.61 -0.96 6.89
CA GLU A 36 -5.26 -1.16 6.37
C GLU A 36 -4.91 -0.14 5.28
N LEU A 37 -5.87 0.31 4.45
CA LEU A 37 -5.64 1.41 3.50
C LEU A 37 -5.31 2.73 4.20
N ILE A 38 -5.97 3.05 5.31
CA ILE A 38 -5.68 4.27 6.08
C ILE A 38 -4.27 4.19 6.71
N ILE A 39 -3.93 3.03 7.26
CA ILE A 39 -2.59 2.78 7.82
C ILE A 39 -1.54 2.92 6.71
N LYS A 40 -1.79 2.33 5.53
CA LYS A 40 -0.86 2.38 4.40
C LYS A 40 -0.67 3.80 3.89
N LEU A 41 -1.73 4.62 3.80
CA LEU A 41 -1.59 6.02 3.42
C LEU A 41 -0.68 6.79 4.38
N LYS A 42 -0.80 6.52 5.69
CA LYS A 42 0.06 7.13 6.70
C LYS A 42 1.51 6.70 6.52
N GLU A 43 1.76 5.41 6.30
CA GLU A 43 3.09 4.85 6.03
C GLU A 43 3.74 5.54 4.82
N GLU A 44 3.09 5.53 3.64
CA GLU A 44 3.71 6.13 2.43
C GLU A 44 3.91 7.64 2.59
N SER A 45 3.05 8.32 3.36
CA SER A 45 3.23 9.75 3.63
C SER A 45 4.46 10.01 4.50
N GLU A 46 4.72 9.15 5.49
CA GLU A 46 5.92 9.21 6.34
C GLU A 46 7.18 8.88 5.52
N GLU A 47 7.10 7.88 4.63
CA GLU A 47 8.18 7.52 3.70
C GLU A 47 8.48 8.68 2.73
N TYR A 48 7.45 9.35 2.18
CA TYR A 48 7.63 10.55 1.34
C TYR A 48 8.35 11.68 2.07
N PHE A 49 7.98 11.97 3.34
CA PHE A 49 8.66 13.01 4.13
C PHE A 49 10.09 12.64 4.53
N ALA A 50 10.40 11.34 4.59
CA ALA A 50 11.74 10.83 4.91
C ALA A 50 12.62 10.60 3.66
N ALA A 51 12.05 10.67 2.46
CA ALA A 51 12.74 10.35 1.22
C ALA A 51 13.97 11.26 1.00
N PRO A 52 15.18 10.68 0.84
CA PRO A 52 16.42 11.44 0.71
C PRO A 52 16.70 11.92 -0.72
N SER A 53 15.92 11.48 -1.71
CA SER A 53 16.13 11.81 -3.13
C SER A 53 14.82 12.09 -3.88
N PRO A 54 14.85 12.90 -4.97
CA PRO A 54 13.68 13.14 -5.79
C PRO A 54 13.09 11.87 -6.41
N LYS A 55 13.91 10.84 -6.64
CA LYS A 55 13.47 9.56 -7.19
C LYS A 55 12.63 8.80 -6.16
N GLU A 56 13.12 8.68 -4.93
CA GLU A 56 12.36 8.07 -3.83
C GLU A 56 11.09 8.87 -3.53
N SER A 57 11.16 10.21 -3.48
CA SER A 57 9.96 11.04 -3.31
C SER A 57 8.90 10.80 -4.40
N LEU A 58 9.33 10.59 -5.66
CA LEU A 58 8.40 10.28 -6.75
C LEU A 58 7.77 8.89 -6.62
N GLU A 59 8.53 7.91 -6.15
CA GLU A 59 8.04 6.55 -5.85
C GLU A 59 6.94 6.62 -4.76
N GLU A 60 7.22 7.27 -3.63
CA GLU A 60 6.24 7.40 -2.54
C GLU A 60 4.99 8.21 -2.93
N LEU A 61 5.14 9.23 -3.78
CA LEU A 61 3.99 9.96 -4.35
C LEU A 61 3.10 9.06 -5.22
N ALA A 62 3.70 8.17 -6.00
CA ALA A 62 2.95 7.23 -6.83
C ALA A 62 2.17 6.23 -5.95
N ASP A 63 2.80 5.72 -4.90
CA ASP A 63 2.20 4.78 -3.96
C ASP A 63 1.05 5.45 -3.18
N MET A 64 1.24 6.68 -2.69
CA MET A 64 0.17 7.48 -2.10
C MET A 64 -1.01 7.68 -3.05
N LEU A 65 -0.75 8.02 -4.33
CA LEU A 65 -1.81 8.20 -5.31
C LEU A 65 -2.64 6.92 -5.50
N GLU A 66 -2.01 5.75 -5.47
CA GLU A 66 -2.72 4.48 -5.51
C GLU A 66 -3.58 4.25 -4.27
N VAL A 67 -3.04 4.53 -3.07
CA VAL A 67 -3.80 4.40 -1.82
C VAL A 67 -4.99 5.36 -1.79
N ILE A 68 -4.80 6.61 -2.20
CA ILE A 68 -5.86 7.62 -2.27
C ILE A 68 -6.96 7.18 -3.24
N ARG A 69 -6.59 6.63 -4.41
CA ARG A 69 -7.56 6.08 -5.36
C ARG A 69 -8.37 4.94 -4.75
N ALA A 70 -7.72 3.99 -4.08
CA ALA A 70 -8.40 2.88 -3.43
C ALA A 70 -9.33 3.34 -2.30
N LEU A 71 -8.87 4.27 -1.45
CA LEU A 71 -9.69 4.89 -0.41
C LEU A 71 -10.90 5.61 -1.00
N ALA A 72 -10.73 6.36 -2.08
CA ALA A 72 -11.84 7.04 -2.75
C ALA A 72 -12.94 6.04 -3.15
N VAL A 73 -12.57 4.89 -3.74
CA VAL A 73 -13.53 3.83 -4.10
C VAL A 73 -14.22 3.26 -2.86
N VAL A 74 -13.49 2.95 -1.80
CA VAL A 74 -14.05 2.47 -0.53
C VAL A 74 -15.00 3.50 0.10
N HIS A 75 -14.79 4.79 -0.15
CA HIS A 75 -15.65 5.87 0.27
C HIS A 75 -16.80 6.19 -0.72
N GLY A 76 -16.98 5.38 -1.77
CA GLY A 76 -18.10 5.46 -2.70
C GLY A 76 -17.84 6.28 -3.95
N ALA A 77 -16.60 6.65 -4.25
CA ALA A 77 -16.26 7.25 -5.53
C ALA A 77 -16.42 6.21 -6.65
N ASN A 78 -17.13 6.57 -7.71
CA ASN A 78 -17.19 5.79 -8.93
C ASN A 78 -16.11 6.31 -9.88
N MET A 79 -15.10 5.48 -10.18
CA MET A 79 -13.99 5.79 -11.09
C MET A 79 -14.42 5.94 -12.57
N GLY A 80 -15.73 5.93 -12.87
CA GLY A 80 -16.27 5.99 -14.22
C GLY A 80 -16.20 7.33 -14.95
N ARG A 81 -15.63 8.41 -14.39
CA ARG A 81 -15.44 9.68 -15.11
C ARG A 81 -14.19 10.44 -14.64
N ALA A 82 -13.18 10.48 -15.49
CA ALA A 82 -12.34 11.65 -15.70
C ALA A 82 -12.80 12.32 -17.01
#